data_AF-A0A7S2KBM3-F1
#
_entry.id   AF-A0A7S2KBM3-F1
#
_cell.length_a   1.000
_cell.length_b   1.000
_cell.length_c   1.000
_cell.angle_alpha   90.00
_cell.angle_beta   90.00
_cell.angle_gamma   90.00
#
_symmetry.space_group_name_H-M   'P 1'
#
loop_
_entity.id
_entity.type
_entity.pdbx_description
1 polymer ?
#
loop_
_entity_poly.entity_id
_entity_poly.type
_entity_poly.pdbx_seq_one_letter_code
_entity_poly.pdbx_strand_id
1 'polypeptide(L)'
;DYQKANELYDVVISLPSHKLPKLWSITSQYYRGIIAFHLYREGEGEEWFDEGKKMLQKFEHLAKLSSTNSFQSKFLLLQAESYASSCEIINAKMVFEASIKSARD
;
A
#
# COMPACT_ATOMS: atom_id res chain seq x y z
N ASP A 1 -3.10 -14.73 1.54
CA ASP A 1 -4.56 -14.77 1.36
C ASP A 1 -5.08 -13.35 1.53
N TYR A 2 -5.19 -12.63 0.41
CA TYR A 2 -5.54 -11.20 0.40
C TYR A 2 -7.05 -10.95 0.42
N GLN A 3 -7.85 -11.94 0.01
CA GLN A 3 -9.30 -11.92 0.19
C GLN A 3 -9.66 -11.88 1.69
N LYS A 4 -9.10 -12.77 2.50
CA LYS A 4 -9.30 -12.72 3.98
C LYS A 4 -8.78 -11.42 4.60
N ALA A 5 -7.66 -10.90 4.10
CA ALA A 5 -7.12 -9.63 4.58
C ALA A 5 -8.06 -8.46 4.24
N ASN A 6 -8.74 -8.51 3.08
CA ASN A 6 -9.75 -7.53 2.71
C ASN A 6 -10.98 -7.58 3.62
N GLU A 7 -11.50 -8.77 3.92
CA GLU A 7 -12.61 -8.94 4.87
C GLU A 7 -12.28 -8.36 6.25
N LEU A 8 -11.08 -8.67 6.78
CA LEU A 8 -10.61 -8.13 8.05
C LEU A 8 -10.45 -6.61 8.00
N TYR A 9 -9.97 -6.07 6.88
CA TYR A 9 -9.85 -4.63 6.68
C TYR A 9 -11.22 -3.94 6.76
N ASP A 10 -12.22 -4.51 6.07
CA ASP A 10 -13.58 -3.96 6.02
C ASP A 10 -14.24 -3.98 7.41
N VAL A 11 -13.99 -5.02 8.22
CA VAL A 11 -14.41 -5.06 9.63
C VAL A 11 -13.75 -3.94 10.43
N VAL A 12 -12.43 -3.75 10.30
CA VAL A 12 -11.69 -2.73 11.07
C VAL A 12 -12.15 -1.31 10.71
N ILE A 13 -12.37 -1.01 9.43
CA ILE A 13 -12.79 0.33 9.00
C ILE A 13 -14.25 0.64 9.32
N SER A 14 -15.09 -0.40 9.50
CA SER A 14 -16.47 -0.25 9.98
C SER A 14 -16.56 0.19 11.46
N LEU A 15 -15.46 0.06 12.22
CA LEU A 15 -15.42 0.48 13.61
C LEU A 15 -15.46 2.02 13.72
N PRO A 16 -16.13 2.58 14.76
CA PRO A 16 -16.20 4.02 14.95
C PRO A 16 -14.81 4.68 15.01
N SER A 17 -14.65 5.80 14.29
CA SER A 17 -13.36 6.50 14.12
C SER A 17 -12.69 6.93 15.44
N HIS A 18 -13.46 7.16 16.51
CA HIS A 18 -12.92 7.47 17.84
C HIS A 18 -12.18 6.30 18.51
N LYS A 19 -12.32 5.07 17.98
CA LYS A 19 -11.63 3.87 18.48
C LYS A 19 -10.33 3.57 17.73
N LEU A 20 -10.02 4.28 16.65
CA LEU A 20 -8.83 4.08 15.83
C LEU A 20 -7.87 5.26 16.01
N PRO A 21 -6.73 5.08 16.70
CA PRO A 21 -5.73 6.14 16.77
C PRO A 21 -5.23 6.49 15.36
N LYS A 22 -4.91 7.77 15.11
CA LYS A 22 -4.53 8.27 13.77
C LYS A 22 -3.44 7.44 13.08
N LEU A 23 -2.45 6.95 13.85
CA LEU A 23 -1.36 6.11 13.33
C LEU A 23 -1.87 4.77 12.75
N TRP A 24 -2.89 4.18 13.38
CA TRP A 24 -3.52 2.95 12.91
C TRP A 24 -4.31 3.19 11.62
N SER A 25 -4.95 4.35 11.47
CA SER A 25 -5.62 4.73 10.23
C SER A 25 -4.65 4.86 9.05
N ILE A 26 -3.48 5.45 9.27
CA ILE A 26 -2.45 5.54 8.21
C ILE A 26 -1.90 4.15 7.89
N THR A 27 -1.68 3.33 8.92
CA THR A 27 -1.19 1.96 8.74
C THR A 27 -2.21 1.08 8.03
N SER A 28 -3.50 1.23 8.29
CA SER A 28 -4.54 0.51 7.57
C SER A 28 -4.58 0.93 6.11
N GLN A 29 -4.51 2.23 5.79
CA GLN A 29 -4.46 2.72 4.41
C GLN A 29 -3.27 2.14 3.62
N TYR A 30 -2.11 1.97 4.26
CA TYR A 30 -0.97 1.28 3.66
C TYR A 30 -1.33 -0.16 3.25
N TYR A 31 -1.87 -0.95 4.20
CA TYR A 31 -2.25 -2.33 3.92
C TYR A 31 -3.37 -2.44 2.89
N ARG A 32 -4.29 -1.47 2.83
CA ARG A 32 -5.31 -1.41 1.78
C ARG A 32 -4.70 -1.33 0.40
N GLY A 33 -3.63 -0.54 0.23
CA GLY A 33 -2.92 -0.46 -1.05
C GLY A 33 -2.30 -1.80 -1.46
N ILE A 34 -1.66 -2.50 -0.51
CA ILE A 34 -1.09 -3.84 -0.76
C ILE A 34 -2.20 -4.84 -1.14
N ILE A 35 -3.27 -4.91 -0.34
CA ILE A 35 -4.42 -5.77 -0.60
C ILE A 35 -4.98 -5.50 -2.00
N ALA A 36 -5.20 -4.23 -2.34
CA ALA A 36 -5.79 -3.84 -3.61
C ALA A 36 -4.93 -4.27 -4.82
N PHE A 37 -3.62 -4.04 -4.79
CA PHE A 37 -2.75 -4.52 -5.88
C PHE A 37 -2.72 -6.04 -6.00
N HIS A 38 -2.80 -6.76 -4.89
CA HIS A 38 -2.89 -8.22 -4.92
C HIS A 38 -4.23 -8.72 -5.48
N LEU A 39 -5.37 -8.18 -5.02
CA LEU A 39 -6.69 -8.55 -5.54
C LEU A 39 -6.82 -8.27 -7.04
N TYR A 40 -6.28 -7.14 -7.51
CA TYR A 40 -6.22 -6.85 -8.94
C TYR A 40 -5.44 -7.93 -9.71
N ARG A 41 -4.25 -8.33 -9.24
CA ARG A 41 -3.46 -9.41 -9.88
C ARG A 41 -4.12 -10.79 -9.80
N GLU A 42 -4.98 -11.00 -8.81
CA GLU A 42 -5.81 -12.21 -8.68
C GLU A 42 -7.03 -12.18 -9.62
N GLY A 43 -7.31 -11.05 -10.30
CA GLY A 43 -8.38 -10.92 -11.28
C GLY A 43 -9.72 -10.46 -10.69
N GLU A 44 -9.72 -9.88 -9.50
CA GLU A 44 -10.93 -9.46 -8.76
C GLU A 44 -11.53 -8.13 -9.26
N GLY A 45 -10.97 -7.52 -10.30
CA GLY A 45 -11.51 -6.30 -10.95
C GLY A 45 -10.54 -5.11 -11.00
N GLU A 46 -10.75 -4.23 -11.97
CA GLU A 46 -9.95 -3.02 -12.23
C GLU A 46 -10.07 -1.97 -11.11
N GLU A 47 -11.20 -1.98 -10.38
CA GLU A 47 -11.42 -1.10 -9.24
C GLU A 47 -10.35 -1.25 -8.16
N TRP A 48 -9.77 -2.44 -8.03
CA TRP A 48 -8.69 -2.71 -7.09
C TRP A 48 -7.38 -2.08 -7.53
N PHE A 49 -7.12 -2.01 -8.84
CA PHE A 49 -5.95 -1.31 -9.34
C PHE A 49 -6.05 0.19 -9.06
N ASP A 50 -7.23 0.78 -9.30
CA ASP A 50 -7.47 2.18 -9.01
C ASP A 50 -7.45 2.50 -7.52
N GLU A 51 -7.96 1.61 -6.66
CA GLU A 51 -7.84 1.74 -5.21
C GLU A 51 -6.39 1.68 -4.74
N GLY A 52 -5.58 0.77 -5.31
CA GLY A 52 -4.14 0.70 -5.08
C GLY A 52 -3.44 2.01 -5.44
N LYS A 53 -3.73 2.58 -6.61
CA LYS A 53 -3.18 3.89 -7.05
C LYS A 53 -3.55 5.03 -6.11
N LYS A 54 -4.78 5.07 -5.59
CA LYS A 54 -5.17 6.10 -4.60
C LYS A 54 -4.32 6.02 -3.34
N MET A 55 -4.06 4.81 -2.84
CA MET A 55 -3.18 4.64 -1.67
C MET A 55 -1.73 4.99 -2.00
N LEU A 56 -1.23 4.62 -3.18
CA LEU A 56 0.09 5.01 -3.66
C LEU A 56 0.28 6.53 -3.66
N GLN A 57 -0.67 7.29 -4.23
CA GLN A 57 -0.62 8.76 -4.26
C GLN A 57 -0.62 9.38 -2.85
N LYS A 58 -1.43 8.83 -1.92
CA LYS A 58 -1.43 9.27 -0.52
C LYS A 58 -0.06 9.06 0.13
N PHE A 59 0.55 7.90 -0.08
CA PHE A 59 1.85 7.58 0.50
C PHE A 59 2.99 8.35 -0.17
N GLU A 60 2.88 8.68 -1.45
CA GLU A 60 3.80 9.60 -2.12
C GLU A 60 3.79 10.97 -1.43
N HIS A 61 2.60 11.51 -1.15
CA HIS A 61 2.47 12.79 -0.47
C HIS A 61 3.02 12.74 0.96
N LEU A 62 2.71 11.68 1.72
CA LEU A 62 3.24 11.49 3.08
C LEU A 62 4.76 11.32 3.09
N ALA A 63 5.33 10.62 2.11
CA ALA A 63 6.77 10.45 1.98
C ALA A 63 7.47 11.78 1.66
N LYS A 64 6.88 12.64 0.83
CA LYS A 64 7.41 13.98 0.52
C LYS A 64 7.36 14.93 1.73
N LEU A 65 6.34 14.83 2.57
CA LEU A 65 6.17 15.70 3.74
C LEU A 65 6.93 15.24 4.98
N SER A 66 7.23 13.94 5.06
CA SER A 66 7.85 13.37 6.25
C SER A 66 9.36 13.27 6.11
N SER A 67 10.08 13.72 7.14
CA SER A 67 11.52 13.50 7.27
C SER A 67 11.89 12.09 7.75
N THR A 68 10.90 11.22 8.00
CA THR A 68 11.15 9.84 8.47
C THR A 68 11.11 8.82 7.33
N ASN A 69 12.15 7.98 7.26
CA ASN A 69 12.31 6.89 6.30
C ASN A 69 11.16 5.84 6.33
N SER A 70 10.38 5.82 7.42
CA SER A 70 9.24 4.90 7.57
C SER A 70 8.12 5.11 6.56
N PHE A 71 7.95 6.33 6.02
CA PHE A 71 6.99 6.59 4.94
C PHE A 71 7.58 6.35 3.57
N GLN A 72 8.88 6.65 3.40
CA GLN A 72 9.59 6.43 2.15
C GLN A 72 9.63 4.95 1.77
N SER A 73 10.00 4.07 2.71
CA SER A 73 10.00 2.62 2.49
C SER A 73 8.61 2.08 2.14
N LYS A 74 7.56 2.53 2.83
CA LYS A 74 6.16 2.14 2.53
C LYS A 74 5.69 2.63 1.16
N PHE A 75 6.05 3.86 0.79
CA PHE A 75 5.77 4.39 -0.54
C PHE A 75 6.46 3.57 -1.62
N LEU A 76 7.76 3.28 -1.45
CA LEU A 76 8.51 2.45 -2.40
C LEU A 76 7.90 1.05 -2.53
N LEU A 77 7.47 0.43 -1.43
CA LEU A 77 6.81 -0.87 -1.54
C LEU A 77 5.51 -0.78 -2.37
N LEU A 78 4.64 0.19 -2.10
CA LEU A 78 3.41 0.38 -2.88
C LEU A 78 3.71 0.68 -4.36
N GLN A 79 4.78 1.41 -4.64
CA GLN A 79 5.20 1.69 -6.01
C GLN A 79 5.67 0.42 -6.73
N ALA A 80 6.43 -0.44 -6.05
CA ALA A 80 6.84 -1.73 -6.59
C ALA A 80 5.64 -2.63 -6.88
N GLU A 81 4.65 -2.66 -5.98
CA GLU A 81 3.40 -3.41 -6.18
C GLU A 81 2.60 -2.91 -7.39
N SER A 82 2.56 -1.58 -7.60
CA SER A 82 1.93 -0.97 -8.78
C SER A 82 2.63 -1.38 -10.09
N TYR A 83 3.97 -1.38 -10.10
CA TYR A 83 4.73 -1.83 -11.27
C TYR A 83 4.54 -3.32 -11.55
N ALA A 84 4.54 -4.15 -10.50
CA ALA A 84 4.27 -5.58 -10.63
C ALA A 84 2.85 -5.83 -11.18
N SER A 85 1.87 -5.06 -10.73
CA SER A 85 0.49 -5.08 -11.24
C SER A 85 0.39 -4.65 -12.70
N SER A 86 1.25 -3.71 -13.14
CA SER A 86 1.30 -3.22 -14.52
C SER A 86 2.22 -4.05 -15.43
N CYS A 87 2.69 -5.22 -14.96
CA CYS A 87 3.66 -6.09 -15.64
C CYS A 87 5.02 -5.43 -15.94
N GLU A 88 5.38 -4.34 -15.27
CA GLU A 88 6.67 -3.66 -15.37
C GLU A 88 7.70 -4.33 -14.44
N ILE A 89 8.04 -5.60 -14.71
CA ILE A 89 8.77 -6.47 -13.78
C ILE A 89 10.17 -5.93 -13.40
N ILE A 90 10.88 -5.33 -14.36
CA ILE A 90 12.23 -4.76 -14.11
C ILE A 90 12.13 -3.60 -13.13
N ASN A 91 11.18 -2.69 -13.36
CA ASN A 91 10.94 -1.54 -12.48
C ASN A 91 10.48 -2.01 -11.09
N ALA A 92 9.56 -2.97 -11.03
CA ALA A 92 9.11 -3.57 -9.78
C ALA A 92 10.29 -4.09 -8.96
N LYS A 93 11.17 -4.89 -9.57
CA LYS A 93 12.36 -5.45 -8.89
C LYS A 93 13.27 -4.36 -8.33
N MET A 94 13.62 -3.37 -9.14
CA MET A 94 14.49 -2.27 -8.72
C MET A 94 13.91 -1.51 -7.53
N VAL A 95 12.60 -1.26 -7.57
CA VAL A 95 11.91 -0.51 -6.51
C VAL A 95 11.72 -1.36 -5.25
N PHE A 96 11.50 -2.68 -5.36
CA PHE A 96 11.51 -3.58 -4.19
C PHE A 96 12.86 -3.54 -3.46
N GLU A 97 13.96 -3.60 -4.20
CA GLU A 97 15.31 -3.49 -3.64
C GLU A 97 15.51 -2.12 -2.94
N ALA A 98 15.05 -1.03 -3.57
CA ALA A 98 15.09 0.30 -2.98
C ALA A 98 14.25 0.39 -1.69
N SER A 99 13.07 -0.24 -1.66
CA SER A 99 12.21 -0.32 -0.48
C SER A 99 12.90 -1.02 0.68
N ILE A 100 13.57 -2.15 0.41
CA ILE A 100 14.30 -2.91 1.43
C ILE A 100 15.46 -2.08 1.99
N LYS A 101 16.20 -1.39 1.11
CA LYS A 101 17.31 -0.53 1.53
C LYS A 101 16.81 0.61 2.41
N SER A 102 15.78 1.33 1.98
CA SER A 102 15.18 2.44 2.74
C SER A 102 14.58 2.02 4.09
N ALA A 103 14.23 0.76 4.29
CA ALA A 103 13.72 0.26 5.56
C ALA A 103 14.83 -0.08 6.57
N ARG A 104 16.07 -0.26 6.11
CA ARG A 104 17.23 -0.56 6.95
C ARG A 104 17.98 0.69 7.41
N ASP A 105 17.89 1.75 6.63
CA ASP A 105 18.50 3.07 6.88
C ASP A 105 17.60 3.95 7.78
#